data_AF-A0A540W6D5-F1
#
_entry.id   AF-A0A540W6D5-F1
#
_cell.length_a   1.000
_cell.length_b   1.000
_cell.length_c   1.000
_cell.angle_alpha   90.00
_cell.angle_beta   90.00
_cell.angle_gamma   90.00
#
_symmetry.space_group_name_H-M   'P 1'
#
loop_
_entity.id
_entity.type
_entity.pdbx_description
1 polymer ?
#
loop_
_entity_poly.entity_id
_entity_poly.type
_entity_poly.pdbx_seq_one_letter_code
_entity_poly.pdbx_strand_id
1 'polypeptide(L)'
;MLPEHELYDLAQSIKEFGLLLPIVLDPDGVLLDGRNRLAACELAGVEPRFTTHTGTDQREYIYLSNVVRRHLSEGQRAMVHAMFLSLSGHSLRTHAKLHDISRTRLSLANTVLKYARDLAEKVRDGKLGLDAAADVARQRKAEAEAIQAKHENLRRHAPDLAVQVTEGHLTLDDATQLLSQRQEEVRNDQQYLTAIAERWDALQTLAHHPDSLHTRQVLDGLTDKARTLAHRLIALETQPEATLQHS
;
A
#
# COMPACT_ATOMS: atom_id res chain seq x y z
N MET A 1 -11.12 -17.86 -31.46
CA MET A 1 -11.30 -17.90 -32.93
C MET A 1 -12.27 -16.81 -33.29
N LEU A 2 -12.13 -16.21 -34.49
CA LEU A 2 -13.14 -15.26 -34.99
C LEU A 2 -14.50 -15.97 -35.14
N PRO A 3 -15.63 -15.25 -34.98
CA PRO A 3 -16.95 -15.74 -35.39
C PRO A 3 -16.93 -16.19 -36.85
N GLU A 4 -17.78 -17.16 -37.22
CA GLU A 4 -17.82 -17.75 -38.57
C GLU A 4 -17.93 -16.71 -39.69
N HIS A 5 -18.78 -15.69 -39.52
CA HIS A 5 -18.96 -14.64 -40.51
C HIS A 5 -17.69 -13.78 -40.69
N GLU A 6 -17.06 -13.34 -39.59
CA GLU A 6 -15.81 -12.57 -39.64
C GLU A 6 -14.64 -13.41 -40.22
N LEU A 7 -14.64 -14.72 -39.96
CA LEU A 7 -13.64 -15.63 -40.53
C LEU A 7 -13.84 -15.81 -42.04
N TYR A 8 -15.08 -15.88 -42.51
CA TYR A 8 -15.40 -15.92 -43.94
C TYR A 8 -15.00 -14.63 -44.65
N ASP A 9 -15.28 -13.46 -44.06
CA ASP A 9 -14.86 -12.16 -44.61
C ASP A 9 -13.33 -12.08 -44.73
N LEU A 10 -12.60 -12.57 -43.71
CA LEU A 10 -11.15 -12.67 -43.75
C LEU A 10 -10.67 -13.62 -44.86
N ALA A 11 -11.35 -14.75 -45.07
CA ALA A 11 -11.03 -15.69 -46.14
C ALA A 11 -11.26 -15.08 -47.53
N GLN A 12 -12.34 -14.34 -47.74
CA GLN A 12 -12.58 -13.62 -49.01
C GLN A 12 -11.50 -12.57 -49.27
N SER A 13 -11.11 -11.80 -48.25
CA SER A 13 -10.02 -10.84 -48.36
C SER A 13 -8.69 -11.51 -48.73
N ILE A 14 -8.35 -12.65 -48.11
CA ILE A 14 -7.15 -13.42 -48.44
C ILE A 14 -7.22 -14.00 -49.86
N LYS A 15 -8.40 -14.41 -50.34
CA LYS A 15 -8.59 -14.89 -51.71
C LYS A 15 -8.35 -13.79 -52.74
N GLU A 16 -8.78 -12.57 -52.44
CA GLU A 16 -8.68 -11.42 -53.34
C GLU A 16 -7.28 -10.79 -53.35
N PHE A 17 -6.66 -10.63 -52.18
CA PHE A 17 -5.40 -9.88 -52.03
C PHE A 17 -4.20 -10.75 -51.64
N GLY A 18 -4.40 -12.04 -51.39
CA GLY A 18 -3.40 -12.95 -50.83
C GLY A 18 -3.15 -12.72 -49.34
N LEU A 19 -2.29 -13.56 -48.76
CA LEU A 19 -1.88 -13.43 -47.37
C LEU A 19 -0.84 -12.30 -47.20
N LEU A 20 -1.31 -11.11 -46.85
CA LEU A 20 -0.47 -9.92 -46.67
C LEU A 20 0.55 -10.07 -45.52
N LEU A 21 0.11 -10.62 -44.39
CA LEU A 21 0.95 -10.83 -43.20
C LEU A 21 1.19 -12.32 -42.96
N PRO A 22 2.45 -12.79 -42.89
CA PRO A 22 2.75 -14.19 -42.67
C PRO A 22 2.22 -14.70 -41.33
N ILE A 23 2.06 -16.01 -41.26
CA ILE A 23 1.76 -16.76 -40.05
C ILE A 23 3.08 -17.02 -39.34
N VAL A 24 3.11 -16.87 -38.01
CA VAL A 24 4.36 -16.85 -37.26
C VAL A 24 4.49 -18.14 -36.47
N LEU A 25 5.63 -18.81 -36.62
CA LEU A 25 5.99 -20.03 -35.90
C LEU A 25 7.17 -19.74 -34.97
N ASP A 26 7.33 -20.55 -33.93
CA ASP A 26 8.57 -20.58 -33.14
C ASP A 26 9.64 -21.44 -33.84
N PRO A 27 10.89 -21.47 -33.32
CA PRO A 27 11.95 -22.30 -33.90
C PRO A 27 11.63 -23.80 -33.95
N ASP A 28 10.72 -24.27 -33.09
CA ASP A 28 10.27 -25.67 -33.00
C ASP A 28 9.06 -25.95 -33.92
N GLY A 29 8.57 -24.95 -34.66
CA GLY A 29 7.44 -25.07 -35.59
C GLY A 29 6.05 -24.89 -34.96
N VAL A 30 5.97 -24.50 -33.68
CA VAL A 30 4.69 -24.24 -33.00
C VAL A 30 4.12 -22.89 -33.41
N LEU A 31 2.81 -22.85 -33.67
CA LEU A 31 2.09 -21.65 -34.07
C LEU A 31 2.08 -20.58 -32.95
N LEU A 32 2.75 -19.45 -33.20
CA LEU A 32 2.81 -18.28 -32.32
C LEU A 32 1.68 -17.29 -32.57
N ASP A 33 1.46 -16.95 -33.84
CA ASP A 33 0.50 -15.93 -34.23
C ASP A 33 -0.03 -16.19 -35.65
N GLY A 34 -1.26 -15.78 -35.90
CA GLY A 34 -1.94 -15.98 -37.18
C GLY A 34 -2.93 -17.15 -37.19
N ARG A 35 -3.41 -17.62 -36.04
CA ARG A 35 -4.37 -18.74 -35.95
C ARG A 35 -5.64 -18.53 -36.78
N ASN A 36 -6.20 -17.32 -36.79
CA ASN A 36 -7.34 -16.99 -37.66
C ASN A 36 -6.94 -16.88 -39.14
N ARG A 37 -5.71 -16.42 -39.45
CA ARG A 37 -5.21 -16.34 -40.84
C ARG A 37 -4.94 -17.72 -41.42
N LEU A 38 -4.43 -18.65 -40.60
CA LEU A 38 -4.24 -20.05 -40.99
C LEU A 38 -5.58 -20.68 -41.38
N ALA A 39 -6.58 -20.57 -40.51
CA ALA A 39 -7.93 -21.07 -40.81
C ALA A 39 -8.58 -20.38 -42.02
N ALA A 40 -8.36 -19.07 -42.19
CA ALA A 40 -8.87 -18.33 -43.34
C ALA A 40 -8.15 -18.69 -44.66
N CYS A 41 -6.85 -19.00 -44.63
CA CYS A 41 -6.10 -19.53 -45.78
C CYS A 41 -6.65 -20.89 -46.22
N GLU A 42 -6.95 -21.78 -45.27
CA GLU A 42 -7.58 -23.08 -45.53
C GLU A 42 -8.95 -22.90 -46.21
N LEU A 43 -9.80 -22.00 -45.69
CA LEU A 43 -11.10 -21.66 -46.27
C LEU A 43 -11.00 -21.03 -47.66
N ALA A 44 -9.98 -20.18 -47.88
CA ALA A 44 -9.77 -19.47 -49.14
C ALA A 44 -9.12 -20.34 -50.24
N GLY A 45 -8.55 -21.50 -49.87
CA GLY A 45 -7.73 -22.32 -50.77
C GLY A 45 -6.39 -21.66 -51.16
N VAL A 46 -5.87 -20.77 -50.32
CA VAL A 46 -4.62 -20.02 -50.54
C VAL A 46 -3.52 -20.62 -49.69
N GLU A 47 -2.36 -20.91 -50.28
CA GLU A 47 -1.23 -21.45 -49.53
C GLU A 47 -0.76 -20.48 -48.42
N PRO A 48 -0.71 -20.92 -47.15
CA PRO A 48 -0.23 -20.09 -46.06
C PRO A 48 1.28 -19.84 -46.16
N ARG A 49 1.68 -18.58 -45.98
CA ARG A 49 3.09 -18.20 -45.85
C ARG A 49 3.49 -18.11 -44.38
N PHE A 50 4.55 -18.82 -44.01
CA PHE A 50 5.07 -18.85 -42.65
C PHE A 50 6.34 -18.01 -42.50
N THR A 51 6.58 -17.51 -41.29
CA THR A 51 7.86 -16.93 -40.87
C THR A 51 8.21 -17.45 -39.47
N THR A 52 9.49 -17.69 -39.22
CA THR A 52 9.97 -18.16 -37.93
C THR A 52 10.41 -16.97 -37.09
N HIS A 53 9.86 -16.84 -35.88
CA HIS A 53 10.35 -15.88 -34.91
C HIS A 53 11.63 -16.43 -34.26
N THR A 54 12.75 -15.77 -34.50
CA THR A 54 14.07 -16.13 -33.95
C THR A 54 14.46 -15.32 -32.71
N GLY A 55 13.53 -14.53 -32.16
CA GLY A 55 13.80 -13.73 -30.96
C GLY A 55 13.92 -14.59 -29.70
N THR A 56 14.63 -14.06 -28.71
CA THR A 56 14.99 -14.76 -27.47
C THR A 56 13.84 -14.97 -26.50
N ASP A 57 12.72 -14.24 -26.64
CA ASP A 57 11.54 -14.41 -25.78
C ASP A 57 10.26 -14.53 -26.62
N GLN A 58 9.87 -15.78 -26.86
CA GLN A 58 8.64 -16.18 -27.53
C GLN A 58 7.38 -15.59 -26.87
N ARG A 59 7.38 -15.43 -25.54
CA ARG A 59 6.24 -14.86 -24.80
C ARG A 59 6.16 -13.36 -25.02
N GLU A 60 7.30 -12.67 -25.05
CA GLU A 60 7.37 -11.25 -25.40
C GLU A 60 6.79 -11.02 -26.79
N TYR A 61 7.16 -11.85 -27.78
CA TYR A 61 6.62 -11.74 -29.14
C TYR A 61 5.11 -11.97 -29.24
N ILE A 62 4.58 -13.06 -28.67
CA ILE A 62 3.13 -13.33 -28.67
C ILE A 62 2.39 -12.19 -27.97
N TYR A 63 2.93 -11.71 -26.86
CA TYR A 63 2.28 -10.71 -26.04
C TYR A 63 2.26 -9.34 -26.72
N LEU A 64 3.38 -8.92 -27.33
CA LEU A 64 3.51 -7.62 -27.99
C LEU A 64 2.94 -7.57 -29.41
N SER A 65 3.00 -8.65 -30.18
CA SER A 65 2.41 -8.70 -31.53
C SER A 65 0.89 -8.48 -31.49
N ASN A 66 0.23 -8.87 -30.40
CA ASN A 66 -1.18 -8.58 -30.13
C ASN A 66 -1.46 -7.13 -29.71
N VAL A 67 -0.44 -6.42 -29.22
CA VAL A 67 -0.52 -5.05 -28.69
C VAL A 67 -0.27 -4.05 -29.80
N VAL A 68 0.68 -4.36 -30.69
CA VAL A 68 1.04 -3.56 -31.86
C VAL A 68 -0.06 -3.59 -32.93
N ARG A 69 -0.80 -4.70 -33.06
CA ARG A 69 -1.89 -4.82 -34.04
C ARG A 69 -3.25 -4.31 -33.57
N ARG A 70 -3.44 -4.15 -32.26
CA ARG A 70 -4.65 -3.53 -31.71
C ARG A 70 -4.41 -2.03 -31.64
N HIS A 71 -5.39 -1.23 -32.06
CA HIS A 71 -5.40 0.21 -31.82
C HIS A 71 -5.61 0.50 -30.32
N LEU A 72 -4.60 0.18 -29.51
CA LEU A 72 -4.64 0.36 -28.06
C LEU A 72 -4.31 1.80 -27.71
N SER A 73 -5.07 2.34 -26.76
CA SER A 73 -4.71 3.59 -26.09
C SER A 73 -3.35 3.48 -25.37
N GLU A 74 -2.73 4.62 -25.09
CA GLU A 74 -1.47 4.68 -24.33
C GLU A 74 -1.61 3.97 -22.97
N GLY A 75 -2.75 4.11 -22.31
CA GLY A 75 -3.05 3.47 -21.03
C GLY A 75 -3.17 1.94 -21.13
N GLN A 76 -3.78 1.43 -22.20
CA GLN A 76 -3.84 0.00 -22.50
C GLN A 76 -2.45 -0.59 -22.76
N ARG A 77 -1.63 0.09 -23.57
CA ARG A 77 -0.24 -0.29 -23.80
C ARG A 77 0.52 -0.36 -22.48
N ALA A 78 0.43 0.68 -21.65
CA ALA A 78 1.11 0.69 -20.35
C ALA A 78 0.66 -0.47 -19.45
N MET A 79 -0.64 -0.79 -19.41
CA MET A 79 -1.18 -1.88 -18.61
C MET A 79 -0.68 -3.25 -19.06
N VAL A 80 -0.77 -3.52 -20.35
CA VAL A 80 -0.21 -4.71 -20.98
C VAL A 80 1.25 -4.90 -20.56
N HIS A 81 2.08 -3.89 -20.76
CA HIS A 81 3.51 -4.02 -20.45
C HIS A 81 3.77 -4.21 -18.95
N ALA A 82 2.99 -3.58 -18.07
CA ALA A 82 3.07 -3.82 -16.62
C ALA A 82 2.77 -5.29 -16.26
N MET A 83 1.73 -5.88 -16.88
CA MET A 83 1.38 -7.29 -16.67
C MET A 83 2.49 -8.24 -17.16
N PHE A 84 3.09 -7.96 -18.33
CA PHE A 84 4.22 -8.75 -18.84
C PHE A 84 5.40 -8.72 -17.89
N LEU A 85 5.79 -7.53 -17.44
CA LEU A 85 6.91 -7.33 -16.53
C LEU A 85 6.73 -8.04 -15.19
N SER A 86 5.51 -8.05 -14.67
CA SER A 86 5.18 -8.80 -13.44
C SER A 86 5.38 -10.31 -13.58
N LEU A 87 5.35 -10.85 -14.81
CA LEU A 87 5.52 -12.28 -15.08
C LEU A 87 6.95 -12.64 -15.48
N SER A 88 7.65 -11.73 -16.18
CA SER A 88 8.97 -11.99 -16.75
C SER A 88 10.13 -11.52 -15.86
N GLY A 89 9.86 -10.74 -14.81
CA GLY A 89 10.87 -10.22 -13.88
C GLY A 89 11.82 -9.18 -14.50
N HIS A 90 11.59 -8.75 -15.74
CA HIS A 90 12.42 -7.77 -16.44
C HIS A 90 12.36 -6.39 -15.79
N SER A 91 13.41 -5.60 -15.96
CA SER A 91 13.46 -4.23 -15.45
C SER A 91 12.47 -3.31 -16.17
N LEU A 92 11.64 -2.64 -15.39
CA LEU A 92 10.72 -1.58 -15.86
C LEU A 92 11.40 -0.53 -16.74
N ARG A 93 12.63 -0.16 -16.39
CA ARG A 93 13.37 0.91 -17.07
C ARG A 93 13.82 0.46 -18.46
N THR A 94 14.31 -0.77 -18.58
CA THR A 94 14.77 -1.34 -19.84
C THR A 94 13.59 -1.52 -20.80
N HIS A 95 12.48 -2.03 -20.28
CA HIS A 95 11.30 -2.34 -21.07
C HIS A 95 10.54 -1.09 -21.56
N ALA A 96 10.49 -0.02 -20.76
CA ALA A 96 9.88 1.24 -21.18
C ALA A 96 10.63 1.86 -22.38
N LYS A 97 11.97 1.76 -22.39
CA LYS A 97 12.81 2.29 -23.46
C LYS A 97 12.74 1.46 -24.74
N LEU A 98 12.73 0.13 -24.60
CA LEU A 98 12.64 -0.80 -25.74
C LEU A 98 11.34 -0.65 -26.52
N HIS A 99 10.24 -0.37 -25.81
CA HIS A 99 8.89 -0.41 -26.39
C HIS A 99 8.22 0.96 -26.53
N ASP A 100 8.99 2.03 -26.36
CA ASP A 100 8.55 3.42 -26.44
C ASP A 100 7.28 3.71 -25.62
N ILE A 101 7.37 3.43 -24.31
CA ILE A 101 6.27 3.61 -23.35
C ILE A 101 6.65 4.66 -22.33
N SER A 102 5.71 5.57 -22.07
CA SER A 102 5.82 6.51 -20.98
C SER A 102 6.08 5.79 -19.65
N ARG A 103 7.24 6.06 -19.04
CA ARG A 103 7.63 5.53 -17.73
C ARG A 103 6.58 5.87 -16.67
N THR A 104 5.99 7.05 -16.76
CA THR A 104 4.93 7.51 -15.85
C THR A 104 3.69 6.63 -15.99
N ARG A 105 3.22 6.38 -17.22
CA ARG A 105 2.08 5.50 -17.48
C ARG A 105 2.36 4.07 -17.04
N LEU A 106 3.56 3.56 -17.28
CA LEU A 106 3.95 2.21 -16.88
C LEU A 106 4.00 2.05 -15.35
N SER A 107 4.51 3.06 -14.64
CA SER A 107 4.47 3.11 -13.17
C SER A 107 3.04 3.14 -12.63
N LEU A 108 2.17 3.92 -13.26
CA LEU A 108 0.75 4.00 -12.93
C LEU A 108 0.06 2.64 -13.12
N ALA A 109 0.32 1.99 -14.26
CA ALA A 109 -0.17 0.66 -14.56
C ALA A 109 0.30 -0.40 -13.54
N ASN A 110 1.56 -0.35 -13.08
CA ASN A 110 2.02 -1.26 -12.01
C ASN A 110 1.29 -1.01 -10.69
N THR A 111 1.02 0.25 -10.37
CA THR A 111 0.26 0.58 -9.16
C THR A 111 -1.13 -0.02 -9.24
N VAL A 112 -1.80 0.13 -10.38
CA VAL A 112 -3.10 -0.50 -10.65
C VAL A 112 -3.00 -2.02 -10.57
N LEU A 113 -2.00 -2.64 -11.19
CA LEU A 113 -1.83 -4.10 -11.16
C LEU A 113 -1.63 -4.64 -9.74
N LYS A 114 -0.91 -3.89 -8.89
CA LYS A 114 -0.61 -4.30 -7.51
C LYS A 114 -1.81 -4.14 -6.56
N TYR A 115 -2.54 -3.04 -6.65
CA TYR A 115 -3.59 -2.70 -5.67
C TYR A 115 -5.03 -2.84 -6.20
N ALA A 116 -5.21 -2.97 -7.52
CA ALA A 116 -6.50 -3.07 -8.18
C ALA A 116 -6.45 -3.99 -9.41
N ARG A 117 -6.07 -5.26 -9.20
CA ARG A 117 -5.93 -6.26 -10.27
C ARG A 117 -7.20 -6.49 -11.09
N ASP A 118 -8.36 -6.40 -10.44
CA ASP A 118 -9.69 -6.44 -11.09
C ASP A 118 -9.89 -5.30 -12.10
N LEU A 119 -9.31 -4.12 -11.84
CA LEU A 119 -9.37 -2.98 -12.76
C LEU A 119 -8.29 -3.05 -13.83
N ALA A 120 -7.14 -3.65 -13.53
CA ALA A 120 -6.06 -3.88 -14.50
C ALA A 120 -6.57 -4.63 -15.74
N GLU A 121 -7.38 -5.67 -15.55
CA GLU A 121 -7.97 -6.44 -16.66
C GLU A 121 -8.96 -5.60 -17.48
N LYS A 122 -9.76 -4.74 -16.84
CA LYS A 122 -10.68 -3.83 -17.52
C LYS A 122 -9.92 -2.78 -18.33
N VAL A 123 -8.80 -2.27 -17.81
CA VAL A 123 -7.93 -1.34 -18.55
C VAL A 123 -7.33 -2.03 -19.75
N ARG A 124 -6.76 -3.24 -19.60
CA ARG A 124 -6.22 -4.04 -20.71
C ARG A 124 -7.24 -4.22 -21.84
N ASP A 125 -8.47 -4.56 -21.46
CA ASP A 125 -9.57 -4.82 -22.41
C ASP A 125 -10.19 -3.54 -23.00
N GLY A 126 -9.74 -2.35 -22.58
CA GLY A 126 -10.24 -1.06 -23.07
C GLY A 126 -11.60 -0.65 -22.50
N LYS A 127 -12.09 -1.34 -21.47
CA LYS A 127 -13.38 -1.09 -20.82
C LYS A 127 -13.30 0.01 -19.75
N LEU A 128 -12.09 0.37 -19.32
CA LEU A 128 -11.82 1.40 -18.33
C LEU A 128 -10.54 2.17 -18.69
N GLY A 129 -10.54 3.49 -18.48
CA GLY A 129 -9.33 4.30 -18.64
C GLY A 129 -8.30 4.03 -17.54
N LEU A 130 -7.01 4.07 -17.89
CA LEU A 130 -5.93 3.83 -16.94
C LEU A 130 -5.97 4.81 -15.76
N ASP A 131 -6.26 6.08 -16.00
CA ASP A 131 -6.24 7.11 -14.96
C ASP A 131 -7.34 6.89 -13.91
N ALA A 132 -8.56 6.54 -14.34
CA ALA A 132 -9.65 6.19 -13.43
C ALA A 132 -9.33 4.93 -12.60
N ALA A 133 -8.72 3.91 -13.22
CA ALA A 133 -8.27 2.73 -12.48
C ALA A 133 -7.18 3.07 -11.46
N ALA A 134 -6.32 4.04 -11.79
CA ALA A 134 -5.24 4.46 -10.94
C ALA A 134 -5.69 5.24 -9.70
N ASP A 135 -6.74 6.06 -9.82
CA ASP A 135 -7.30 6.76 -8.66
C ASP A 135 -7.84 5.77 -7.63
N VAL A 136 -8.58 4.75 -8.08
CA VAL A 136 -9.03 3.66 -7.20
C VAL A 136 -7.84 2.88 -6.60
N ALA A 137 -6.82 2.59 -7.41
CA ALA A 137 -5.63 1.89 -6.92
C ALA A 137 -4.87 2.69 -5.86
N ARG A 138 -4.78 4.02 -6.01
CA ARG A 138 -4.19 4.92 -5.00
C ARG A 138 -4.97 4.91 -3.70
N GLN A 139 -6.30 4.94 -3.77
CA GLN A 139 -7.15 4.83 -2.58
C GLN A 139 -6.93 3.51 -1.86
N ARG A 140 -7.02 2.37 -2.57
CA ARG A 140 -6.78 1.04 -2.00
C ARG A 140 -5.37 0.90 -1.42
N LYS A 141 -4.37 1.50 -2.07
CA LYS A 141 -3.00 1.58 -1.55
C LYS A 141 -2.96 2.34 -0.21
N ALA A 142 -3.56 3.52 -0.15
CA ALA A 142 -3.59 4.33 1.07
C ALA A 142 -4.31 3.62 2.23
N GLU A 143 -5.42 2.94 1.94
CA GLU A 143 -6.15 2.12 2.92
C GLU A 143 -5.27 0.97 3.44
N ALA A 144 -4.59 0.24 2.55
CA ALA A 144 -3.68 -0.83 2.94
C ALA A 144 -2.49 -0.32 3.78
N GLU A 145 -1.90 0.82 3.40
CA GLU A 145 -0.81 1.47 4.14
C GLU A 145 -1.29 1.95 5.52
N ALA A 146 -2.51 2.48 5.63
CA ALA A 146 -3.10 2.89 6.90
C ALA A 146 -3.34 1.71 7.84
N ILE A 147 -3.87 0.59 7.33
CA ILE A 147 -4.05 -0.65 8.09
C ILE A 147 -2.70 -1.17 8.59
N GLN A 148 -1.69 -1.20 7.70
CA GLN A 148 -0.34 -1.63 8.07
C GLN A 148 0.27 -0.72 9.15
N ALA A 149 0.11 0.60 9.04
CA ALA A 149 0.58 1.55 10.03
C ALA A 149 -0.08 1.34 11.40
N LYS A 150 -1.40 1.05 11.44
CA LYS A 150 -2.10 0.69 12.69
C LYS A 150 -1.49 -0.55 13.34
N HIS A 151 -1.24 -1.61 12.57
CA HIS A 151 -0.60 -2.82 13.07
C HIS A 151 0.81 -2.56 13.62
N GLU A 152 1.62 -1.77 12.93
CA GLU A 152 2.97 -1.41 13.38
C GLU A 152 2.95 -0.57 14.66
N ASN A 153 2.01 0.38 14.75
CA ASN A 153 1.80 1.20 15.94
C ASN A 153 1.46 0.32 17.16
N LEU A 154 0.51 -0.61 17.00
CA LEU A 154 0.15 -1.57 18.04
C LEU A 154 1.35 -2.43 18.45
N ARG A 155 2.08 -3.01 17.49
CA ARG A 155 3.27 -3.83 17.79
C ARG A 155 4.34 -3.06 18.59
N ARG A 156 4.48 -1.76 18.33
CA ARG A 156 5.48 -0.91 19.00
C ARG A 156 5.04 -0.50 20.41
N HIS A 157 3.77 -0.12 20.60
CA HIS A 157 3.32 0.53 21.83
C HIS A 157 2.41 -0.32 22.73
N ALA A 158 1.80 -1.37 22.18
CA ALA A 158 0.95 -2.32 22.91
C ALA A 158 1.06 -3.72 22.29
N PRO A 159 2.20 -4.42 22.47
CA PRO A 159 2.41 -5.74 21.89
C PRO A 159 1.38 -6.76 22.38
N ASP A 160 0.85 -6.59 23.60
CA ASP A 160 -0.27 -7.38 24.15
C ASP A 160 -1.54 -7.26 23.31
N LEU A 161 -1.92 -6.03 22.93
CA LEU A 161 -3.08 -5.79 22.06
C LEU A 161 -2.84 -6.31 20.64
N ALA A 162 -1.60 -6.20 20.13
CA ALA A 162 -1.25 -6.74 18.82
C ALA A 162 -1.39 -8.27 18.75
N VAL A 163 -1.06 -8.99 19.82
CA VAL A 163 -1.27 -10.45 19.92
C VAL A 163 -2.77 -10.76 19.92
N GLN A 164 -3.58 -10.06 20.71
CA GLN A 164 -5.04 -10.28 20.73
C GLN A 164 -5.72 -10.05 19.38
N VAL A 165 -5.26 -9.07 18.60
CA VAL A 165 -5.72 -8.85 17.22
C VAL A 165 -5.32 -10.02 16.31
N THR A 166 -4.10 -10.53 16.47
CA THR A 166 -3.59 -11.65 15.67
C THR A 166 -4.35 -12.95 15.98
N GLU A 167 -4.73 -13.16 17.24
CA GLU A 167 -5.51 -14.31 17.71
C GLU A 167 -7.02 -14.17 17.43
N GLY A 168 -7.47 -13.01 16.93
CA GLY A 168 -8.87 -12.75 16.62
C GLY A 168 -9.75 -12.49 17.84
N HIS A 169 -9.16 -12.27 19.02
CA HIS A 169 -9.88 -11.90 20.23
C HIS A 169 -10.35 -10.44 20.23
N LEU A 170 -9.72 -9.59 19.42
CA LEU A 170 -10.02 -8.16 19.33
C LEU A 170 -9.94 -7.68 17.88
N THR A 171 -10.76 -6.69 17.51
CA THR A 171 -10.64 -6.05 16.21
C THR A 171 -9.47 -5.05 16.19
N LEU A 172 -8.92 -4.76 15.01
CA LEU A 172 -7.84 -3.79 14.86
C LEU A 172 -8.24 -2.38 15.34
N ASP A 173 -9.50 -1.99 15.10
CA ASP A 173 -10.00 -0.68 15.47
C ASP A 173 -10.20 -0.56 16.99
N ASP A 174 -10.78 -1.60 17.64
CA ASP A 174 -10.91 -1.63 19.10
C ASP A 174 -9.53 -1.61 19.78
N ALA A 175 -8.56 -2.36 19.25
CA ALA A 175 -7.18 -2.37 19.75
C ALA A 175 -6.54 -0.97 19.66
N THR A 176 -6.75 -0.28 18.54
CA THR A 176 -6.23 1.07 18.30
C THR A 176 -6.88 2.07 19.25
N GLN A 177 -8.18 1.94 19.52
CA GLN A 177 -8.89 2.78 20.48
C GLN A 177 -8.38 2.56 21.91
N LEU A 178 -8.20 1.30 22.34
CA LEU A 178 -7.64 0.97 23.66
C LEU A 178 -6.22 1.53 23.83
N LEU A 179 -5.36 1.39 22.82
CA LEU A 179 -4.02 2.00 22.85
C LEU A 179 -4.11 3.52 23.03
N SER A 180 -5.02 4.18 22.29
CA SER A 180 -5.20 5.63 22.38
C SER A 180 -5.66 6.08 23.77
N GLN A 181 -6.55 5.31 24.39
CA GLN A 181 -6.99 5.55 25.77
C GLN A 181 -5.84 5.41 26.77
N ARG A 182 -5.05 4.32 26.68
CA ARG A 182 -3.87 4.14 27.54
C ARG A 182 -2.88 5.30 27.41
N GLN A 183 -2.63 5.76 26.18
CA GLN A 183 -1.73 6.90 25.93
C GLN A 183 -2.29 8.20 26.51
N GLU A 184 -3.59 8.41 26.44
CA GLU A 184 -4.24 9.57 27.04
C GLU A 184 -4.15 9.56 28.56
N GLU A 185 -4.40 8.41 29.20
CA GLU A 185 -4.24 8.24 30.64
C GLU A 185 -2.81 8.56 31.08
N VAL A 186 -1.81 8.01 30.37
CA VAL A 186 -0.39 8.32 30.64
C VAL A 186 -0.10 9.81 30.49
N ARG A 187 -0.62 10.46 29.44
CA ARG A 187 -0.43 11.90 29.23
C ARG A 187 -1.09 12.72 30.35
N ASN A 188 -2.28 12.35 30.78
CA ASN A 188 -2.99 13.03 31.86
C ASN A 188 -2.23 12.89 33.18
N ASP A 189 -1.77 11.69 33.52
CA ASP A 189 -0.96 11.45 34.72
C ASP A 189 0.34 12.25 34.69
N GLN A 190 1.02 12.30 33.54
CA GLN A 190 2.20 13.14 33.35
C GLN A 190 1.88 14.63 33.60
N GLN A 191 0.79 15.14 33.02
CA GLN A 191 0.36 16.53 33.23
C GLN A 191 0.03 16.83 34.69
N TYR A 192 -0.64 15.90 35.39
CA TYR A 192 -0.94 16.07 36.81
C TYR A 192 0.33 16.12 37.65
N LEU A 193 1.30 15.24 37.38
CA LEU A 193 2.57 15.22 38.08
C LEU A 193 3.39 16.48 37.80
N THR A 194 3.43 16.96 36.55
CA THR A 194 4.07 18.24 36.21
C THR A 194 3.42 19.41 36.95
N ALA A 195 2.09 19.48 36.98
CA ALA A 195 1.39 20.56 37.68
C ALA A 195 1.60 20.53 39.21
N ILE A 196 1.84 19.34 39.79
CA ILE A 196 2.24 19.21 41.19
C ILE A 196 3.67 19.75 41.38
N ALA A 197 4.60 19.34 40.52
CA ALA A 197 5.99 19.78 40.58
C ALA A 197 6.15 21.30 40.40
N GLU A 198 5.41 21.91 39.48
CA GLU A 198 5.42 23.37 39.26
C GLU A 198 4.91 24.17 40.47
N ARG A 199 4.10 23.55 41.33
CA ARG A 199 3.56 24.17 42.55
C ARG A 199 4.36 23.81 43.80
N TRP A 200 5.50 23.13 43.63
CA TRP A 200 6.31 22.65 44.73
C TRP A 200 6.82 23.79 45.63
N ASP A 201 7.15 24.95 45.05
CA ASP A 201 7.62 26.14 45.78
C ASP A 201 6.62 26.61 46.87
N ALA A 202 5.32 26.47 46.61
CA ALA A 202 4.30 26.80 47.60
C ALA A 202 4.39 25.87 48.82
N LEU A 203 4.63 24.58 48.58
CA LEU A 203 4.81 23.61 49.65
C LEU A 203 6.12 23.84 50.40
N GLN A 204 7.20 24.15 49.70
CA GLN A 204 8.48 24.53 50.33
C GLN A 204 8.32 25.75 51.23
N THR A 205 7.58 26.78 50.80
CA THR A 205 7.32 27.98 51.61
C THR A 205 6.61 27.62 52.93
N LEU A 206 5.63 26.71 52.89
CA LEU A 206 4.95 26.22 54.09
C LEU A 206 5.90 25.39 54.97
N ALA A 207 6.79 24.60 54.36
CA ALA A 207 7.78 23.79 55.07
C ALA A 207 8.86 24.62 55.78
N HIS A 208 9.23 25.79 55.27
CA HIS A 208 10.14 26.71 55.96
C HIS A 208 9.54 27.28 57.25
N HIS A 209 8.21 27.36 57.34
CA HIS A 209 7.48 27.93 58.48
C HIS A 209 6.30 27.04 58.91
N PRO A 210 6.56 25.81 59.40
CA PRO A 210 5.52 24.80 59.61
C PRO A 210 4.54 25.18 60.74
N ASP A 211 5.01 25.91 61.75
CA ASP A 211 4.20 26.36 62.90
C ASP A 211 3.53 27.73 62.71
N SER A 212 3.73 28.38 61.57
CA SER A 212 3.14 29.69 61.33
C SER A 212 1.61 29.63 61.26
N LEU A 213 0.96 30.73 61.69
CA LEU A 213 -0.49 30.88 61.57
C LEU A 213 -0.95 30.72 60.11
N HIS A 214 -0.16 31.24 59.16
CA HIS A 214 -0.41 31.11 57.73
C HIS A 214 -0.46 29.63 57.31
N THR A 215 0.54 28.84 57.69
CA THR A 215 0.56 27.41 57.37
C THR A 215 -0.63 26.66 57.98
N ARG A 216 -0.99 26.94 59.23
CA ARG A 216 -2.17 26.33 59.87
C ARG A 216 -3.47 26.68 59.14
N GLN A 217 -3.69 27.95 58.81
CA GLN A 217 -4.87 28.41 58.07
C GLN A 217 -4.98 27.78 56.67
N VAL A 218 -3.86 27.67 55.95
CA VAL A 218 -3.80 27.01 54.64
C VAL A 218 -4.19 25.54 54.77
N LEU A 219 -3.62 24.82 55.74
CA LEU A 219 -3.89 23.39 55.93
C LEU A 219 -5.32 23.10 56.41
N ASP A 220 -5.88 23.95 57.27
CA ASP A 220 -7.27 23.83 57.75
C ASP A 220 -8.29 23.97 56.60
N GLY A 221 -7.97 24.77 55.58
CA GLY A 221 -8.81 24.93 54.39
C GLY A 221 -8.80 23.75 53.40
N LEU A 222 -7.91 22.76 53.58
CA LEU A 222 -7.80 21.61 52.69
C LEU A 222 -8.77 20.47 53.08
N THR A 223 -9.08 19.63 52.09
CA THR A 223 -9.76 18.34 52.33
C THR A 223 -8.88 17.40 53.16
N ASP A 224 -9.46 16.44 53.89
CA ASP A 224 -8.70 15.55 54.77
C ASP A 224 -7.56 14.79 54.06
N LYS A 225 -7.82 14.34 52.81
CA LYS A 225 -6.80 13.65 51.99
C LYS A 225 -5.67 14.61 51.59
N ALA A 226 -6.00 15.82 51.16
CA ALA A 226 -5.02 16.83 50.76
C ALA A 226 -4.21 17.34 51.97
N ARG A 227 -4.86 17.57 53.12
CA ARG A 227 -4.22 17.96 54.38
C ARG A 227 -3.24 16.89 54.85
N THR A 228 -3.65 15.61 54.85
CA THR A 228 -2.79 14.49 55.23
C THR A 228 -1.55 14.40 54.33
N LEU A 229 -1.72 14.55 53.02
CA LEU A 229 -0.61 14.55 52.07
C LEU A 229 0.32 15.76 52.30
N ALA A 230 -0.23 16.97 52.43
CA ALA A 230 0.53 18.19 52.66
C ALA A 230 1.38 18.11 53.94
N HIS A 231 0.81 17.60 55.05
CA HIS A 231 1.58 17.37 56.28
C HIS A 231 2.77 16.41 56.08
N ARG A 232 2.58 15.32 55.32
CA ARG A 232 3.66 14.36 55.04
C ARG A 232 4.77 14.99 54.20
N LEU A 233 4.40 15.75 53.16
CA LEU A 233 5.35 16.40 52.27
C LEU A 233 6.10 17.54 52.98
N ILE A 234 5.42 18.35 53.80
CA ILE A 234 6.05 19.37 54.65
C ILE A 234 7.05 18.70 55.61
N ALA A 235 6.64 17.62 56.28
CA ALA A 235 7.53 16.90 57.19
C ALA A 235 8.78 16.36 56.48
N LEU A 236 8.65 15.86 55.25
CA LEU A 236 9.78 15.41 54.44
C LEU A 236 10.74 16.55 54.08
N GLU A 237 10.25 17.71 53.65
CA GLU A 237 11.08 18.88 53.32
C GLU A 237 11.73 19.51 54.56
N THR A 238 11.15 19.36 55.74
CA THR A 238 11.75 19.86 57.00
C THR A 238 12.87 18.98 57.55
N GLN A 239 13.07 17.76 57.01
CA GLN A 239 14.20 16.92 57.42
C GLN A 239 15.49 17.43 56.76
N PRO A 240 16.58 17.68 57.51
CA PRO A 240 17.85 18.05 56.91
C PRO A 240 18.32 16.92 55.98
N GLU A 241 18.72 17.26 54.75
CA GLU A 241 19.33 16.32 53.80
C GLU A 241 20.40 15.51 54.52
N ALA A 242 20.10 14.25 54.83
CA ALA A 242 21.10 13.31 55.29
C ALA A 242 22.03 13.05 54.11
N THR A 243 23.17 13.73 54.14
CA THR A 243 24.38 13.58 53.36
C THR A 243 24.43 12.26 52.57
N LEU A 244 24.01 12.27 51.31
CA LEU A 244 24.45 11.27 50.33
C LEU A 244 25.90 11.60 49.93
N GLN A 245 26.81 11.46 50.88
CA GLN A 245 28.23 11.19 50.62
C GLN A 245 28.42 9.69 50.77
N HIS A 246 28.34 8.95 49.66
CA HIS A 246 29.01 7.66 49.55
C HIS A 246 29.99 7.72 48.38
N SER A 247 31.24 7.43 48.75
CA SER A 247 32.46 7.32 47.96
C SER A 247 32.41 6.27 46.86
#